data_AF-A0A1V5TC00-F1
#
_entry.id   AF-A0A1V5TC00-F1
#
_cell.length_a   1.000
_cell.length_b   1.000
_cell.length_c   1.000
_cell.angle_alpha   90.00
_cell.angle_beta   90.00
_cell.angle_gamma   90.00
#
_symmetry.space_group_name_H-M   'P 1'
#
loop_
_entity.id
_entity.type
_entity.pdbx_description
1 polymer ?
#
loop_
_entity_poly.entity_id
_entity_poly.type
_entity_poly.pdbx_seq_one_letter_code
_entity_poly.pdbx_strand_id
1 'polypeptide(L)'
;MSFRILSFLLSLVFLAFFIGFNLENRCDVSLIVYTFKDVPVCVSLLFAFVAGALALLPFCLLSGRKPGKEHVSRTEKKIRERHAVD
;
A
#
# COMPACT_ATOMS: atom_id res chain seq x y z
N MET A 1 21.71 13.39 -9.29
CA MET A 1 20.28 13.22 -9.62
C MET A 1 20.04 12.37 -10.87
N SER A 2 20.85 12.49 -11.93
CA SER A 2 20.68 11.80 -13.22
C SER A 2 20.63 10.27 -13.13
N PHE A 3 21.45 9.67 -12.28
CA PHE A 3 21.46 8.21 -12.08
C PHE A 3 20.15 7.65 -11.49
N ARG A 4 19.35 8.45 -10.76
CA ARG A 4 18.06 7.99 -10.22
C ARG A 4 17.05 7.76 -11.33
N ILE A 5 17.02 8.67 -12.31
CA ILE A 5 16.14 8.59 -13.48
C ILE A 5 16.60 7.45 -14.39
N LEU A 6 17.91 7.36 -14.64
CA LEU A 6 18.47 6.28 -15.46
C LEU A 6 18.22 4.90 -14.84
N SER A 7 18.44 4.75 -13.53
CA SER A 7 18.14 3.51 -12.80
C SER A 7 16.65 3.18 -12.84
N PHE A 8 15.77 4.17 -12.66
CA PHE A 8 14.32 3.96 -12.73
C PHE A 8 13.87 3.51 -14.12
N LEU A 9 14.41 4.13 -15.17
CA LEU A 9 14.12 3.75 -16.55
C LEU A 9 14.63 2.32 -16.85
N LEU A 10 15.85 1.98 -16.41
CA LEU A 10 16.38 0.62 -16.54
C LEU A 10 15.49 -0.41 -15.81
N SER A 11 15.04 -0.09 -14.60
CA SER A 11 14.13 -0.95 -13.84
C SER A 11 12.78 -1.13 -14.54
N LEU A 12 12.23 -0.08 -15.15
CA LEU A 12 11.00 -0.16 -15.95
C LEU A 12 11.16 -1.07 -17.17
N VAL A 13 12.27 -0.93 -17.91
CA VAL A 13 12.58 -1.79 -19.06
C VAL A 13 12.75 -3.24 -18.63
N PHE A 14 13.51 -3.49 -17.55
CA PHE A 14 13.71 -4.84 -17.02
C PHE A 14 12.40 -5.48 -16.55
N LEU A 15 11.55 -4.70 -15.87
CA LEU A 15 10.24 -5.15 -15.42
C LEU A 15 9.31 -5.46 -16.62
N ALA A 16 9.28 -4.60 -17.63
CA ALA A 16 8.48 -4.81 -18.84
C ALA A 16 8.98 -6.04 -19.63
N PHE A 17 10.30 -6.24 -19.71
CA PHE A 17 10.88 -7.44 -20.31
C PHE A 17 10.48 -8.70 -19.55
N PHE A 18 10.51 -8.66 -18.21
CA PHE A 18 10.12 -9.79 -17.38
C PHE A 18 8.63 -10.11 -17.50
N ILE A 19 7.77 -9.09 -17.55
CA ILE A 19 6.34 -9.24 -17.85
C ILE A 19 6.17 -9.85 -19.25
N GLY A 20 6.89 -9.32 -20.24
CA GLY A 20 6.86 -9.80 -21.62
C GLY A 20 7.22 -11.28 -21.76
N PHE A 21 8.29 -11.69 -21.08
CA PHE A 21 8.77 -13.07 -21.08
C PHE A 21 7.87 -14.02 -20.31
N ASN A 22 7.18 -13.51 -19.28
CA ASN A 22 6.31 -14.31 -18.43
C ASN A 22 4.83 -14.25 -18.89
N LEU A 23 4.51 -13.50 -19.95
CA LEU A 23 3.20 -13.49 -20.62
C LEU A 23 2.81 -14.86 -21.17
N GLU A 24 3.76 -15.68 -21.60
CA GLU A 24 3.47 -17.02 -22.08
C GLU A 24 3.05 -17.97 -20.95
N ASN A 25 3.42 -17.66 -19.71
CA ASN A 25 3.01 -18.41 -18.54
C ASN A 25 1.56 -18.06 -18.19
N ARG A 26 0.64 -18.95 -18.54
CA ARG A 26 -0.80 -18.81 -18.38
C ARG A 26 -1.27 -19.61 -17.17
N CYS A 27 -2.26 -19.09 -16.43
CA CYS A 27 -2.90 -19.79 -15.33
C CYS A 27 -4.41 -19.56 -15.33
N ASP A 28 -5.14 -20.51 -14.74
CA ASP A 28 -6.56 -20.38 -14.48
C ASP A 28 -6.76 -19.69 -13.12
N VAL A 29 -7.51 -18.59 -13.09
CA VAL A 29 -7.81 -17.83 -11.87
C VAL A 29 -9.29 -17.98 -11.54
N SER A 30 -9.60 -18.61 -10.40
CA SER A 30 -10.98 -18.76 -9.94
C SER A 30 -11.35 -17.71 -8.91
N LEU A 31 -12.31 -16.85 -9.26
CA LEU A 31 -12.92 -15.86 -8.37
C LEU A 31 -14.20 -16.40 -7.73
N ILE A 32 -14.13 -17.56 -7.07
CA ILE A 32 -15.20 -18.25 -6.32
C ILE A 32 -16.42 -18.66 -7.18
N VAL A 33 -17.02 -17.73 -7.92
CA VAL A 33 -18.17 -17.88 -8.82
C VAL A 33 -17.79 -18.02 -10.29
N TYR A 34 -16.60 -17.56 -10.70
CA TYR A 34 -16.17 -17.63 -12.10
C TYR A 34 -14.68 -17.94 -12.21
N THR A 35 -14.32 -18.81 -13.15
CA THR A 35 -12.93 -19.16 -13.46
C THR A 35 -12.52 -18.52 -14.77
N PHE A 36 -11.57 -17.60 -14.69
CA PHE A 36 -10.89 -17.03 -15.84
C PHE A 36 -9.81 -18.00 -16.29
N LYS A 37 -9.96 -18.52 -17.52
CA LYS A 37 -8.98 -19.43 -18.10
C LYS A 37 -7.91 -18.69 -18.88
N ASP A 38 -6.72 -19.28 -18.92
CA ASP A 38 -5.60 -18.80 -19.75
C ASP A 38 -5.21 -17.34 -19.46
N VAL A 39 -5.21 -16.93 -18.19
CA VAL A 39 -4.80 -15.58 -17.81
C VAL A 39 -3.28 -15.54 -17.66
N PRO A 40 -2.56 -14.60 -18.29
CA PRO A 40 -1.14 -14.42 -18.01
C PRO A 40 -0.88 -14.18 -16.53
N VAL A 41 0.03 -14.95 -15.93
CA VAL A 41 0.36 -14.90 -14.50
C VAL A 41 0.74 -13.50 -14.05
N CYS A 42 1.46 -12.74 -14.88
CA CYS A 42 1.86 -11.37 -14.57
C CYS A 42 0.66 -10.43 -14.35
N VAL A 43 -0.38 -10.59 -15.16
CA VAL A 43 -1.60 -9.76 -15.08
C VAL A 43 -2.38 -10.13 -13.82
N SER A 44 -2.50 -11.42 -13.51
CA SER A 44 -3.13 -11.91 -12.29
C SER A 44 -2.44 -11.37 -11.02
N LEU A 45 -1.11 -11.41 -10.98
CA LEU A 45 -0.32 -10.87 -9.88
C LEU A 45 -0.43 -9.35 -9.75
N LEU A 46 -0.39 -8.62 -10.87
CA LEU A 46 -0.57 -7.17 -10.88
C LEU A 46 -1.95 -6.78 -10.33
N PHE A 47 -2.99 -7.49 -10.76
CA PHE A 47 -4.35 -7.26 -10.28
C PHE A 47 -4.47 -7.55 -8.78
N ALA A 48 -3.89 -8.66 -8.31
CA ALA A 48 -3.87 -9.00 -6.88
C ALA A 48 -3.13 -7.93 -6.05
N PHE A 49 -1.99 -7.43 -6.55
CA PHE A 49 -1.24 -6.35 -5.89
C PHE A 49 -2.07 -5.06 -5.79
N VAL A 50 -2.67 -4.62 -6.89
CA VAL A 50 -3.52 -3.42 -6.92
C VAL A 50 -4.74 -3.60 -6.01
N ALA A 51 -5.43 -4.72 -6.09
CA ALA A 51 -6.57 -5.02 -5.22
C ALA A 51 -6.18 -5.00 -3.73
N GLY A 52 -5.05 -5.61 -3.37
CA GLY A 52 -4.51 -5.57 -2.01
C GLY A 52 -4.13 -4.15 -1.57
N ALA A 53 -3.48 -3.38 -2.43
CA ALA A 53 -3.13 -1.98 -2.15
C ALA A 53 -4.38 -1.12 -1.93
N LEU A 54 -5.41 -1.28 -2.77
CA LEU A 54 -6.69 -0.61 -2.63
C LEU A 54 -7.43 -1.04 -1.36
N ALA A 55 -7.36 -2.32 -0.97
CA ALA A 55 -7.93 -2.80 0.29
C ALA A 55 -7.23 -2.19 1.52
N LEU A 56 -5.94 -1.85 1.41
CA LEU A 56 -5.18 -1.18 2.46
C LEU A 56 -5.41 0.34 2.49
N LEU A 57 -5.84 0.98 1.40
CA LEU A 57 -6.12 2.41 1.35
C LEU A 57 -7.07 2.91 2.45
N PRO A 58 -8.26 2.32 2.68
CA PRO A 58 -9.14 2.78 3.74
C PRO A 58 -8.45 2.66 5.11
N PHE A 59 -7.72 1.57 5.38
CA PHE A 59 -6.98 1.42 6.63
C PHE A 59 -5.88 2.49 6.81
N CYS A 60 -5.13 2.80 5.75
CA CYS A 60 -4.09 3.81 5.77
C CYS A 60 -4.67 5.22 6.00
N LEU A 61 -5.77 5.56 5.32
CA LEU A 61 -6.45 6.86 5.44
C LEU A 61 -7.14 7.03 6.81
N LEU A 62 -7.71 5.94 7.38
CA LEU A 62 -8.34 5.97 8.70
C LEU A 62 -7.32 5.96 9.85
N SER A 63 -6.12 5.39 9.64
CA SER A 63 -5.03 5.35 10.63
C SER A 63 -4.37 6.71 10.91
N GLY A 64 -4.72 7.74 10.12
CA GLY A 64 -4.29 9.13 10.33
C GLY A 64 -4.88 9.82 11.58
N ARG A 65 -5.84 9.21 12.28
CA ARG A 65 -6.30 9.71 13.59
C ARG A 65 -5.25 9.42 14.66
N LYS A 66 -4.23 10.29 14.74
CA LYS A 66 -3.37 10.41 15.93
C LYS A 66 -4.29 10.52 17.16
N PRO A 67 -4.20 9.63 18.17
CA PRO A 67 -4.86 9.88 19.44
C PRO A 67 -4.36 11.24 19.98
N GLY A 68 -5.33 12.03 20.42
CA GLY A 68 -5.24 13.48 20.45
C GLY A 68 -4.06 14.03 21.24
N LYS A 69 -3.42 15.04 20.65
CA LYS A 69 -2.74 16.13 21.38
C LYS A 69 -3.64 16.72 22.48
N GLU A 70 -4.96 16.53 22.38
CA GLU A 70 -5.96 16.88 23.37
C GLU A 70 -5.75 16.19 24.74
N HIS A 71 -5.39 14.89 24.75
CA HIS A 71 -5.21 14.14 26.01
C HIS A 71 -3.95 14.57 26.77
N VAL A 72 -2.89 14.96 26.04
CA VAL A 72 -1.67 15.52 26.62
C VAL A 72 -1.98 16.91 27.21
N SER A 73 -2.67 17.78 26.46
CA SER A 73 -3.01 19.14 26.95
C SER A 73 -3.92 19.15 28.17
N ARG A 74 -4.86 18.20 28.27
CA ARG A 74 -5.80 18.08 29.41
C ARG A 74 -5.11 17.53 30.66
N THR A 75 -4.10 16.69 30.48
CA THR A 75 -3.28 16.16 31.58
C THR A 75 -2.34 17.24 32.11
N GLU A 76 -1.71 18.02 31.23
CA GLU A 76 -0.88 19.16 31.61
C GLU A 76 -1.67 20.25 32.34
N LYS A 77 -2.89 20.57 31.87
CA LYS A 77 -3.77 21.51 32.58
C LYS A 77 -4.13 21.04 33.99
N LYS A 78 -4.50 19.76 34.16
CA LYS A 78 -4.83 19.19 35.48
C LYS A 78 -3.63 19.17 36.44
N ILE A 79 -2.43 18.93 35.94
CA ILE A 79 -1.20 18.95 36.76
C ILE A 79 -0.87 20.38 37.19
N ARG A 80 -1.03 21.36 36.29
CA ARG A 80 -0.76 22.78 36.58
C ARG A 80 -1.77 23.39 37.54
N GLU A 81 -3.04 22.97 37.47
CA GLU A 81 -4.08 23.36 38.44
C GLU A 81 -3.82 22.76 39.83
N ARG A 82 -3.31 21.52 39.92
CA ARG A 82 -2.95 20.94 41.22
C ARG A 82 -1.77 21.64 41.89
N HIS A 83 -0.74 22.01 41.13
CA HIS A 83 0.43 22.74 41.65
C HIS A 83 0.19 24.22 41.98
N ALA A 84 -0.97 24.78 41.60
CA ALA A 84 -1.33 26.17 41.91
C ALA A 84 -2.17 26.30 43.20
N VAL A 85 -2.54 25.17 43.82
CA VAL A 85 -3.38 25.10 45.03
C VAL A 85 -2.57 24.65 46.26
N ASP A 86 -1.32 24.23 46.07
CA ASP A 86 -0.31 23.99 47.12
C ASP A 86 0.53 25.27 47.36
#